data_AF-A0AAN1ENG2-F1
#
_entry.id   AF-A0AAN1ENG2-F1
#
_cell.length_a   1.000
_cell.length_b   1.000
_cell.length_c   1.000
_cell.angle_alpha   90.00
_cell.angle_beta   90.00
_cell.angle_gamma   90.00
#
_symmetry.space_group_name_H-M   'P 1'
#
loop_
_entity.id
_entity.type
_entity.pdbx_description
1 polymer ?
#
loop_
_entity_poly.entity_id
_entity_poly.type
_entity_poly.pdbx_seq_one_letter_code
_entity_poly.pdbx_strand_id
1 'polypeptide(L)'
;MTARDYWAQRARGMGGLYTTGAVANLMGVPGTWYYGGNILVHEFAHNIFNALRTVDPDLVARVEHAYWHDYKEGLWACSCMENNVDEYWAEGTRFWFNTNLAYSHGDLTVATSDEFEAHDPRLYNIMAEVYRHDHRILADVFYRHSVKSR
;
A
#
# COMPACT_ATOMS: atom_id res chain seq x y z
N MET A 1 1.32 -27.03 -9.73
CA MET A 1 0.13 -26.17 -9.59
C MET A 1 -0.46 -25.96 -10.98
N THR A 2 -1.76 -26.19 -11.18
CA THR A 2 -2.39 -25.92 -12.49
C THR A 2 -2.60 -24.41 -12.67
N ALA A 3 -2.82 -23.95 -13.90
CA ALA A 3 -3.19 -22.56 -14.15
C ALA A 3 -4.46 -22.15 -13.39
N ARG A 4 -5.44 -23.06 -13.28
CA ARG A 4 -6.64 -22.87 -12.49
C ARG A 4 -6.31 -22.64 -11.01
N ASP A 5 -5.46 -23.47 -10.44
CA ASP A 5 -5.07 -23.35 -9.02
C ASP A 5 -4.31 -22.04 -8.77
N TYR A 6 -3.42 -21.66 -9.68
CA TYR A 6 -2.71 -20.39 -9.63
C TYR A 6 -3.68 -19.21 -9.60
N TRP A 7 -4.61 -19.15 -10.56
CA TRP A 7 -5.59 -18.06 -10.63
C TRP A 7 -6.56 -18.06 -9.46
N ALA A 8 -6.95 -19.23 -8.94
CA ALA A 8 -7.79 -19.32 -7.75
C ALA A 8 -7.10 -18.77 -6.49
N GLN A 9 -5.78 -18.91 -6.37
CA GLN A 9 -5.02 -18.28 -5.29
C GLN A 9 -4.84 -16.78 -5.53
N ARG A 10 -4.48 -16.38 -6.76
CA ARG A 10 -4.27 -14.97 -7.13
C ARG A 10 -5.53 -14.13 -6.95
N ALA A 11 -6.70 -14.66 -7.32
CA ALA A 11 -7.98 -13.94 -7.24
C ALA A 11 -8.39 -13.51 -5.81
N ARG A 12 -7.70 -14.04 -4.78
CA ARG A 12 -7.88 -13.65 -3.37
C ARG A 12 -7.42 -12.22 -3.08
N GLY A 13 -6.63 -11.63 -3.97
CA GLY A 13 -6.16 -10.25 -3.91
C GLY A 13 -5.78 -9.76 -5.30
N MET A 14 -6.57 -8.83 -5.85
CA MET A 14 -6.31 -8.22 -7.15
C MET A 14 -6.71 -6.75 -7.14
N GLY A 15 -5.86 -5.90 -7.69
CA GLY A 15 -6.12 -4.50 -8.02
C GLY A 15 -6.41 -4.32 -9.51
N GLY A 16 -6.97 -3.16 -9.87
CA GLY A 16 -7.40 -2.85 -11.24
C GLY A 16 -8.63 -1.94 -11.23
N LEU A 17 -9.56 -2.11 -12.17
CA LEU A 17 -10.83 -1.36 -12.12
C LEU A 17 -11.62 -1.68 -10.83
N TYR A 18 -11.53 -2.91 -10.36
CA TYR A 18 -12.13 -3.39 -9.13
C TYR A 18 -11.05 -4.00 -8.24
N THR A 19 -11.18 -3.79 -6.94
CA THR A 19 -10.35 -4.45 -5.93
C THR A 19 -11.07 -5.70 -5.42
N THR A 20 -10.36 -6.83 -5.36
CA THR A 20 -10.81 -8.00 -4.60
C THR A 20 -9.94 -8.21 -3.38
N GLY A 21 -10.56 -8.63 -2.28
CA GLY A 21 -9.86 -9.05 -1.06
C GLY A 21 -10.62 -10.20 -0.42
N ALA A 22 -9.94 -11.33 -0.20
CA ALA A 22 -10.57 -12.47 0.44
C ALA A 22 -10.83 -12.19 1.93
N VAL A 23 -12.03 -12.50 2.42
CA VAL A 23 -12.37 -12.39 3.85
C VAL A 23 -11.41 -13.21 4.72
N ALA A 24 -10.88 -14.32 4.22
CA ALA A 24 -9.88 -15.11 4.92
C ALA A 24 -8.60 -14.32 5.22
N ASN A 25 -8.20 -13.38 4.34
CA ASN A 25 -7.07 -12.49 4.61
C ASN A 25 -7.45 -11.41 5.64
N LEU A 26 -8.63 -10.81 5.51
CA LEU A 26 -9.12 -9.81 6.48
C LEU A 26 -9.23 -10.39 7.91
N MET A 27 -9.59 -11.66 8.01
CA MET A 27 -9.69 -12.40 9.28
C MET A 27 -8.34 -12.99 9.75
N GLY A 28 -7.26 -12.86 8.96
CA GLY A 28 -5.95 -13.41 9.30
C GLY A 28 -5.92 -14.94 9.40
N VAL A 29 -6.65 -15.66 8.54
CA VAL A 29 -6.70 -17.14 8.58
C VAL A 29 -5.33 -17.74 8.24
N PRO A 30 -4.70 -18.50 9.16
CA PRO A 30 -3.38 -19.11 8.93
C PRO A 30 -3.33 -20.05 7.73
N GLY A 31 -2.16 -20.13 7.08
CA GLY A 31 -1.91 -21.03 5.96
C GLY A 31 -2.53 -20.60 4.63
N THR A 32 -3.13 -19.41 4.57
CA THR A 32 -3.61 -18.82 3.31
C THR A 32 -2.50 -18.03 2.59
N TRP A 33 -2.64 -17.86 1.28
CA TRP A 33 -1.62 -17.28 0.40
C TRP A 33 -1.10 -15.90 0.86
N TYR A 34 -1.98 -15.03 1.34
CA TYR A 34 -1.63 -13.68 1.79
C TYR A 34 -1.55 -13.56 3.32
N TYR A 35 -1.41 -14.67 4.05
CA TYR A 35 -1.29 -14.64 5.50
C TYR A 35 -0.05 -13.81 5.93
N GLY A 36 -0.21 -12.98 6.96
CA GLY A 36 0.84 -12.11 7.50
C GLY A 36 0.85 -10.68 6.99
N GLY A 37 0.03 -10.34 5.99
CA GLY A 37 -0.23 -8.95 5.59
C GLY A 37 -1.68 -8.74 5.18
N ASN A 38 -2.10 -7.49 4.96
CA ASN A 38 -3.45 -7.18 4.49
C ASN A 38 -3.45 -6.87 2.99
N ILE A 39 -3.93 -7.83 2.19
CA ILE A 39 -3.95 -7.69 0.74
C ILE A 39 -4.99 -6.66 0.27
N LEU A 40 -6.10 -6.50 1.00
CA LEU A 40 -7.10 -5.49 0.66
C LEU A 40 -6.51 -4.08 0.76
N VAL A 41 -5.69 -3.81 1.77
CA VAL A 41 -5.00 -2.51 1.92
C VAL A 41 -4.09 -2.23 0.72
N HIS A 42 -3.29 -3.21 0.30
CA HIS A 42 -2.41 -3.10 -0.87
C HIS A 42 -3.20 -2.86 -2.17
N GLU A 43 -4.18 -3.72 -2.45
CA GLU A 43 -4.91 -3.67 -3.71
C GLU A 43 -5.86 -2.47 -3.80
N PHE A 44 -6.32 -1.95 -2.65
CA PHE A 44 -7.07 -0.70 -2.61
C PHE A 44 -6.17 0.53 -2.73
N ALA A 45 -4.92 0.45 -2.24
CA ALA A 45 -3.93 1.51 -2.43
C ALA A 45 -3.61 1.74 -3.91
N HIS A 46 -3.54 0.68 -4.73
CA HIS A 46 -3.44 0.79 -6.19
C HIS A 46 -4.57 1.64 -6.78
N ASN A 47 -5.81 1.45 -6.32
CA ASN A 47 -6.95 2.23 -6.79
C ASN A 47 -6.89 3.70 -6.36
N ILE A 48 -6.46 3.97 -5.13
CA ILE A 48 -6.23 5.33 -4.64
C ILE A 48 -5.16 6.00 -5.50
N PHE A 49 -4.03 5.33 -5.77
CA PHE A 49 -2.96 5.88 -6.59
C PHE A 49 -3.39 6.15 -8.03
N ASN A 50 -4.20 5.26 -8.60
CA ASN A 50 -4.78 5.48 -9.92
C ASN A 50 -5.72 6.70 -9.95
N ALA A 51 -6.50 6.93 -8.89
CA ALA A 51 -7.31 8.15 -8.78
C ALA A 51 -6.43 9.41 -8.68
N LEU A 52 -5.34 9.35 -7.89
CA LEU A 52 -4.39 10.45 -7.71
C LEU A 52 -3.77 10.93 -9.04
N ARG A 53 -3.55 10.02 -10.01
CA ARG A 53 -3.08 10.39 -11.36
C ARG A 53 -3.96 11.42 -12.07
N THR A 54 -5.25 11.49 -11.70
CA THR A 54 -6.20 12.46 -12.26
C THR A 54 -6.41 13.65 -11.33
N VAL A 55 -6.55 13.41 -10.03
CA VAL A 55 -6.95 14.46 -9.07
C VAL A 55 -5.78 15.27 -8.52
N ASP A 56 -4.57 14.70 -8.48
CA ASP A 56 -3.35 15.33 -7.97
C ASP A 56 -2.09 14.76 -8.68
N PRO A 57 -1.87 15.13 -9.94
CA PRO A 57 -0.72 14.66 -10.71
C PRO A 57 0.63 15.13 -10.14
N ASP A 58 0.67 16.24 -9.40
CA ASP A 58 1.88 16.75 -8.77
C ASP A 58 2.30 15.86 -7.58
N LEU A 59 1.34 15.36 -6.80
CA LEU A 59 1.63 14.33 -5.78
C LEU A 59 2.16 13.05 -6.41
N VAL A 60 1.56 12.58 -7.52
CA VAL A 60 2.07 11.39 -8.24
C VAL A 60 3.50 11.60 -8.73
N ALA A 61 3.82 12.76 -9.30
CA ALA A 61 5.17 13.08 -9.74
C ALA A 61 6.19 13.07 -8.58
N ARG A 62 5.78 13.49 -7.37
CA ARG A 62 6.62 13.38 -6.16
C ARG A 62 6.84 11.94 -5.73
N VAL A 63 5.83 11.08 -5.83
CA VAL A 63 5.98 9.63 -5.56
C VAL A 63 6.90 8.97 -6.59
N GLU A 64 6.77 9.30 -7.88
CA GLU A 64 7.66 8.80 -8.93
C GLU A 64 9.11 9.23 -8.71
N HIS A 65 9.33 10.48 -8.30
CA HIS A 65 10.66 10.97 -7.97
C HIS A 65 11.25 10.25 -6.75
N ALA A 66 10.46 10.02 -5.69
CA ALA A 66 10.87 9.26 -4.52
C ALA A 66 11.24 7.81 -4.89
N TYR A 67 10.40 7.14 -5.70
CA TYR A 67 10.66 5.80 -6.21
C TYR A 67 12.00 5.72 -6.95
N TRP A 68 12.25 6.62 -7.92
CA TRP A 68 13.50 6.57 -8.69
C TRP A 68 14.74 6.91 -7.88
N HIS A 69 14.60 7.75 -6.85
CA HIS A 69 15.66 7.98 -5.90
C HIS A 69 15.99 6.68 -5.14
N ASP A 70 14.98 6.06 -4.53
CA ASP A 70 15.17 4.90 -3.65
C ASP A 70 15.55 3.63 -4.41
N TYR A 71 15.09 3.48 -5.66
CA TYR A 71 15.54 2.46 -6.59
C TYR A 71 17.04 2.55 -6.86
N LYS A 72 17.57 3.76 -7.08
CA LYS A 72 19.01 3.96 -7.32
C LYS A 72 19.86 3.68 -6.08
N GLU A 73 19.34 4.02 -4.90
CA GLU A 73 19.99 3.76 -3.62
C GLU A 73 19.83 2.30 -3.15
N GLY A 74 19.04 1.48 -3.86
CA GLY A 74 18.76 0.10 -3.47
C GLY A 74 18.03 -0.04 -2.14
N LEU A 75 17.28 0.99 -1.75
CA LEU A 75 16.68 1.10 -0.40
C LEU A 75 15.70 -0.04 -0.10
N TRP A 76 15.03 -0.52 -1.15
CA TRP A 76 14.04 -1.61 -1.12
C TRP A 76 14.45 -2.82 -1.97
N ALA A 77 15.76 -3.03 -2.15
CA ALA A 77 16.30 -4.07 -3.02
C ALA A 77 15.72 -5.47 -2.74
N CYS A 78 15.36 -6.18 -3.81
CA CYS A 78 14.74 -7.51 -3.80
C CYS A 78 13.36 -7.58 -3.13
N SER A 79 12.66 -6.45 -3.00
CA SER A 79 11.28 -6.40 -2.49
C SER A 79 10.28 -6.00 -3.58
N CYS A 80 8.98 -6.17 -3.31
CA CYS A 80 7.92 -5.70 -4.20
C CYS A 80 8.01 -4.20 -4.49
N MET A 81 8.50 -3.40 -3.54
CA MET A 81 8.66 -1.95 -3.68
C MET A 81 9.69 -1.55 -4.75
N GLU A 82 10.61 -2.44 -5.14
CA GLU A 82 11.58 -2.19 -6.21
C GLU A 82 10.99 -2.43 -7.61
N ASN A 83 9.86 -3.13 -7.73
CA ASN A 83 9.34 -3.57 -9.02
C ASN A 83 8.86 -2.41 -9.90
N ASN A 84 8.11 -1.47 -9.31
CA ASN A 84 7.59 -0.27 -9.98
C ASN A 84 6.98 0.71 -8.94
N VAL A 85 6.63 1.92 -9.40
CA VAL A 85 6.06 2.98 -8.57
C VAL A 85 4.70 2.62 -7.95
N ASP A 86 3.87 1.82 -8.62
CA ASP A 86 2.57 1.38 -8.09
C ASP A 86 2.76 0.44 -6.89
N GLU A 87 3.68 -0.52 -7.00
CA GLU A 87 4.04 -1.42 -5.89
C GLU A 87 4.72 -0.66 -4.75
N TYR A 88 5.60 0.30 -5.06
CA TYR A 88 6.21 1.20 -4.07
C TYR A 88 5.16 1.93 -3.23
N TRP A 89 4.14 2.50 -3.89
CA TRP A 89 3.01 3.13 -3.20
C TRP A 89 2.17 2.14 -2.40
N ALA A 90 1.82 0.98 -2.98
CA ALA A 90 0.90 0.03 -2.36
C ALA A 90 1.52 -0.68 -1.14
N GLU A 91 2.79 -1.05 -1.21
CA GLU A 91 3.55 -1.62 -0.10
C GLU A 91 3.85 -0.59 0.99
N GLY A 92 4.24 0.64 0.63
CA GLY A 92 4.40 1.72 1.60
C GLY A 92 3.08 2.02 2.33
N THR A 93 1.93 1.92 1.64
CA THR A 93 0.61 2.03 2.28
C THR A 93 0.38 0.90 3.29
N ARG A 94 0.82 -0.34 3.00
CA ARG A 94 0.75 -1.43 3.98
C ARG A 94 1.65 -1.16 5.20
N PHE A 95 2.85 -0.61 5.00
CA PHE A 95 3.74 -0.23 6.10
C PHE A 95 3.14 0.89 6.96
N TRP A 96 2.58 1.93 6.33
CA TRP A 96 1.87 3.02 7.01
C TRP A 96 0.80 2.50 7.99
N PHE A 97 0.00 1.51 7.55
CA PHE A 97 -1.05 0.92 8.38
C PHE A 97 -0.60 -0.25 9.27
N ASN A 98 0.70 -0.56 9.35
CA ASN A 98 1.24 -1.72 10.08
C ASN A 98 0.58 -3.06 9.66
N THR A 99 0.36 -3.22 8.36
CA THR A 99 -0.27 -4.43 7.77
C THR A 99 0.60 -5.11 6.73
N ASN A 100 1.88 -4.77 6.65
CA ASN A 100 2.82 -5.41 5.74
C ASN A 100 3.48 -6.64 6.39
N LEU A 101 4.00 -7.52 5.55
CA LEU A 101 5.06 -8.43 5.96
C LEU A 101 6.34 -7.62 6.20
N ALA A 102 7.13 -8.02 7.19
CA ALA A 102 8.42 -7.37 7.45
C ALA A 102 9.33 -7.48 6.22
N TYR A 103 9.92 -6.36 5.82
CA TYR A 103 11.02 -6.36 4.86
C TYR A 103 12.32 -6.68 5.59
N SER A 104 13.13 -7.56 5.01
CA SER A 104 14.46 -7.90 5.55
C SER A 104 15.50 -7.92 4.44
N HIS A 105 16.62 -7.23 4.66
CA HIS A 105 17.76 -7.21 3.75
C HIS A 105 19.07 -7.09 4.55
N GLY A 106 19.84 -8.18 4.61
CA GLY A 106 20.97 -8.26 5.56
C GLY A 106 20.48 -8.17 7.00
N ASP A 107 21.08 -7.27 7.79
CA ASP A 107 20.70 -7.03 9.20
C ASP A 107 19.54 -6.03 9.36
N LEU A 108 19.10 -5.39 8.27
CA LEU A 108 17.96 -4.48 8.28
C LEU A 108 16.65 -5.26 8.35
N THR A 109 15.76 -4.86 9.26
CA THR A 109 14.35 -5.27 9.26
C THR A 109 13.47 -4.03 9.41
N VAL A 110 12.44 -3.94 8.57
CA VAL A 110 11.39 -2.91 8.64
C VAL A 110 10.05 -3.63 8.75
N ALA A 111 9.40 -3.53 9.91
CA ALA A 111 8.14 -4.21 10.20
C ALA A 111 7.01 -3.26 10.61
N THR A 112 7.37 -2.08 11.12
CA THR A 112 6.44 -1.09 11.65
C THR A 112 6.42 0.19 10.82
N SER A 113 5.37 0.98 10.99
CA SER A 113 5.25 2.31 10.40
C SER A 113 6.35 3.26 10.87
N ASP A 114 6.81 3.14 12.11
CA ASP A 114 7.88 3.98 12.67
C ASP A 114 9.23 3.62 12.04
N GLU A 115 9.51 2.32 11.87
CA GLU A 115 10.69 1.85 11.16
C GLU A 115 10.63 2.21 9.67
N PHE A 116 9.43 2.20 9.07
CA PHE A 116 9.21 2.66 7.71
C PHE A 116 9.47 4.16 7.56
N GLU A 117 9.00 5.00 8.49
CA GLU A 117 9.33 6.43 8.53
C GLU A 117 10.84 6.65 8.62
N ALA A 118 11.53 5.88 9.46
CA ALA A 118 12.98 5.98 9.62
C ALA A 118 13.75 5.52 8.37
N HIS A 119 13.26 4.46 7.70
CA HIS A 119 13.92 3.86 6.54
C HIS A 119 13.66 4.62 5.23
N ASP A 120 12.41 5.01 4.99
CA ASP A 120 11.96 5.77 3.81
C ASP A 120 11.14 7.00 4.21
N PRO A 121 11.80 8.03 4.78
CA PRO A 121 11.13 9.26 5.19
C PRO A 121 10.56 10.03 3.99
N ARG A 122 11.05 9.80 2.76
CA ARG A 122 10.55 10.50 1.56
C ARG A 122 9.15 10.03 1.23
N LEU A 123 8.96 8.72 1.08
CA LEU A 123 7.62 8.17 0.83
C LEU A 123 6.69 8.44 1.99
N TYR A 124 7.17 8.25 3.23
CA TYR A 124 6.38 8.48 4.43
C TYR A 124 5.79 9.90 4.49
N ASN A 125 6.60 10.92 4.22
CA ASN A 125 6.14 12.32 4.26
C ASN A 125 5.11 12.62 3.16
N ILE A 126 5.24 12.04 1.96
CA ILE A 126 4.24 12.20 0.90
C ILE A 126 2.93 11.48 1.32
N MET A 127 3.03 10.28 1.89
CA MET A 127 1.88 9.54 2.40
C MET A 127 1.16 10.27 3.54
N ALA A 128 1.89 10.99 4.39
CA ALA A 128 1.32 11.78 5.49
C ALA A 128 0.38 12.91 5.03
N GLU A 129 0.54 13.39 3.79
CA GLU A 129 -0.40 14.36 3.19
C GLU A 129 -1.75 13.71 2.86
N VAL A 130 -1.77 12.40 2.58
CA VAL A 130 -2.96 11.62 2.20
C VAL A 130 -3.59 10.93 3.41
N TYR A 131 -2.80 10.18 4.19
CA TYR A 131 -3.26 9.32 5.29
C TYR A 131 -3.15 9.97 6.67
N ARG A 132 -3.28 11.29 6.72
CA ARG A 132 -3.13 12.16 7.90
C ARG A 132 -3.61 11.51 9.22
N HIS A 133 -2.80 11.66 10.27
CA HIS A 133 -3.05 11.10 11.61
C HIS A 133 -4.32 11.62 12.31
N ASP A 134 -4.92 12.72 11.83
CA ASP A 134 -6.09 13.37 12.44
C ASP A 134 -7.44 12.86 11.90
N HIS A 135 -7.43 11.76 11.13
CA HIS A 135 -8.60 11.20 10.42
C HIS A 135 -9.32 12.22 9.53
N ARG A 136 -8.63 13.30 9.15
CA ARG A 136 -9.20 14.37 8.33
C ARG A 136 -8.44 14.43 7.02
N ILE A 137 -9.03 13.86 5.98
CA ILE A 137 -8.58 14.07 4.61
C ILE A 137 -9.09 15.45 4.18
N LEU A 138 -8.20 16.33 3.70
CA LEU A 138 -8.57 17.72 3.37
C LEU A 138 -9.67 17.82 2.30
N ALA A 139 -9.73 16.84 1.40
CA ALA A 139 -10.74 16.73 0.36
C ALA A 139 -11.99 15.91 0.76
N ASP A 140 -12.08 15.38 1.98
CA ASP A 140 -13.23 14.60 2.43
C ASP A 140 -14.43 15.51 2.74
N VAL A 141 -15.34 15.59 1.76
CA VAL A 141 -16.61 16.32 1.87
C VAL A 141 -17.56 15.72 2.92
N PHE A 142 -17.29 14.51 3.41
CA PHE A 142 -18.07 13.83 4.43
C PHE A 142 -17.44 13.89 5.82
N TYR A 143 -16.31 14.59 6.00
CA TYR A 143 -15.66 14.70 7.30
C TYR A 143 -16.60 15.32 8.34
N ARG A 144 -16.95 14.54 9.38
CA ARG A 144 -17.95 14.89 10.42
C ARG A 144 -19.33 15.27 9.87
N HIS A 145 -19.65 14.83 8.66
CA HIS A 145 -20.94 15.08 8.03
C HIS A 145 -22.04 14.24 8.70
N SER A 146 -23.14 14.88 9.09
CA SER A 146 -24.19 14.28 9.94
C SER A 146 -25.45 13.84 9.20
N VAL A 147 -25.39 13.74 7.87
CA VAL A 147 -26.55 13.31 7.06
C VAL A 147 -26.95 11.88 7.40
N LYS A 148 -28.23 11.70 7.68
CA LYS A 148 -28.87 10.38 7.84
C LYS A 148 -29.43 9.95 6.49
N SER A 149 -29.13 8.72 6.06
CA SER A 149 -29.75 8.14 4.87
C SER A 149 -31.27 8.15 5.03
N ARG A 150 -31.99 8.54 3.97
CA ARG A 150 -33.45 8.40 3.92
C ARG A 150 -33.86 6.95 3.75
#